data_AF-A0AB38XV18-F1
#
_entry.id   AF-A0AB38XV18-F1
#
_cell.length_a   1.000
_cell.length_b   1.000
_cell.length_c   1.000
_cell.angle_alpha   90.00
_cell.angle_beta   90.00
_cell.angle_gamma   90.00
#
_symmetry.space_group_name_H-M   'P 1'
#
loop_
_entity.id
_entity.type
_entity.pdbx_description
1 polymer ?
#
loop_
_entity_poly.entity_id
_entity_poly.type
_entity_poly.pdbx_seq_one_letter_code
_entity_poly.pdbx_strand_id
1 'polypeptide(L)'
;MPIGKVRWYDKDRGFGFVSNPDGEDVYIGKNVLPKGVEELVTGQRLEYDYADGRPGPQALRIKVLDEGPRSARHRRGGAGGGAGARRQAKKYSPSDLNGMISDMISMLESTVQRDLRAGRYPERKDGHQMAEVLRAVARELDS
;
A
#
# COMPACT_ATOMS: atom_id res chain seq x y z
N MET A 1 18.85 7.22 1.37
CA MET A 1 17.96 6.08 1.07
C MET A 1 17.56 5.43 2.39
N PRO A 2 16.35 5.70 2.91
CA PRO A 2 15.83 4.98 4.08
C PRO A 2 15.55 3.51 3.77
N ILE A 3 15.42 2.72 4.84
CA ILE A 3 14.92 1.35 4.81
C ILE A 3 13.60 1.32 5.57
N GLY A 4 12.57 0.78 4.94
CA GLY A 4 11.24 0.63 5.53
C GLY A 4 10.66 -0.76 5.32
N LYS A 5 9.52 -1.00 5.95
CA LYS A 5 8.73 -2.23 5.80
C LYS A 5 7.46 -1.91 5.04
N VAL A 6 7.11 -2.74 4.07
CA VAL A 6 5.83 -2.64 3.37
C VAL A 6 4.71 -2.76 4.39
N ARG A 7 3.85 -1.75 4.49
CA ARG A 7 2.63 -1.84 5.30
C ARG A 7 1.62 -2.72 4.62
N TRP A 8 1.42 -2.46 3.33
CA TRP A 8 0.55 -3.20 2.46
C TRP A 8 0.85 -2.83 1.01
N TYR A 9 0.45 -3.71 0.10
CA TYR A 9 0.50 -3.46 -1.33
C TYR A 9 -0.59 -4.28 -2.01
N ASP A 10 -1.38 -3.64 -2.86
CA ASP A 10 -2.40 -4.31 -3.67
C ASP A 10 -1.86 -4.51 -5.08
N LYS A 11 -1.46 -5.75 -5.42
CA LYS A 11 -0.97 -6.11 -6.76
C LYS A 11 -1.96 -5.76 -7.87
N ASP A 12 -3.25 -5.97 -7.64
CA ASP A 12 -4.27 -5.80 -8.67
C ASP A 12 -4.46 -4.32 -9.02
N ARG A 13 -4.27 -3.45 -8.02
CA ARG A 13 -4.34 -1.99 -8.20
C ARG A 13 -2.98 -1.38 -8.54
N GLY A 14 -1.90 -2.07 -8.21
CA GLY A 14 -0.54 -1.65 -8.50
C GLY A 14 -0.05 -0.51 -7.61
N PHE A 15 -0.47 -0.47 -6.35
CA PHE A 15 0.08 0.49 -5.39
C PHE A 15 0.01 -0.01 -3.95
N GLY A 16 0.76 0.66 -3.07
CA GLY A 16 0.79 0.39 -1.63
C GLY A 16 1.60 1.43 -0.88
N PHE A 17 1.95 1.12 0.36
CA PHE A 17 2.70 2.01 1.25
C PHE A 17 3.84 1.26 1.95
N VAL A 18 4.94 1.97 2.15
CA VAL A 18 6.08 1.52 2.96
C VAL A 18 6.27 2.47 4.13
N SER A 19 6.58 1.90 5.29
CA SER A 19 6.84 2.67 6.49
C SER A 19 8.05 3.59 6.31
N ASN A 20 7.91 4.85 6.72
CA ASN A 20 9.05 5.77 6.79
C ASN A 20 9.52 5.91 8.24
N PRO A 21 10.79 5.59 8.57
CA PRO A 21 11.29 5.80 9.93
C PRO A 21 11.28 7.27 10.36
N ASP A 22 11.34 8.19 9.40
CA ASP A 22 11.54 9.62 9.66
C ASP A 22 10.27 10.47 9.44
N GLY A 23 9.10 9.85 9.19
CA GLY A 23 7.87 10.62 8.95
C GLY A 23 6.70 9.84 8.39
N GLU A 24 5.97 10.46 7.46
CA GLU A 24 4.79 9.88 6.81
C GLU A 24 5.17 8.68 5.91
N ASP A 25 4.29 7.69 5.89
CA ASP A 25 4.47 6.49 5.07
C ASP A 25 4.52 6.86 3.57
N VAL A 26 5.44 6.19 2.86
CA VAL A 26 5.76 6.53 1.48
C VAL A 26 4.90 5.73 0.52
N TYR A 27 4.23 6.43 -0.39
CA TYR A 27 3.44 5.82 -1.46
C TYR A 27 4.35 5.09 -2.46
N ILE A 28 4.00 3.85 -2.78
CA ILE A 28 4.68 3.02 -3.79
C ILE A 28 3.69 2.72 -4.92
N GLY A 29 4.03 3.10 -6.15
CA GLY A 29 3.33 2.69 -7.35
C GLY A 29 4.01 1.52 -8.08
N LYS A 30 3.25 0.79 -8.91
CA LYS A 30 3.77 -0.31 -9.74
C LYS A 30 4.90 0.10 -10.67
N ASN A 31 4.95 1.38 -11.05
CA ASN A 31 5.94 1.96 -11.94
C ASN A 31 7.35 2.02 -11.34
N VAL A 32 7.47 1.95 -10.01
CA VAL A 32 8.78 1.97 -9.34
C VAL A 32 9.26 0.59 -8.91
N LEU A 33 8.47 -0.47 -9.15
CA LEU A 33 8.87 -1.83 -8.84
C LEU A 33 10.10 -2.27 -9.68
N PRO A 34 11.03 -3.06 -9.11
CA PRO A 34 12.13 -3.64 -9.86
C PRO A 34 11.62 -4.59 -10.95
N LYS A 35 12.41 -4.78 -12.01
CA LYS A 35 12.07 -5.72 -13.08
C LYS A 35 11.81 -7.13 -12.51
N GLY A 36 10.69 -7.73 -12.91
CA GLY A 36 10.29 -9.07 -12.47
C GLY A 36 9.60 -9.14 -11.12
N VAL A 37 9.46 -8.00 -10.41
CA VAL A 37 8.67 -7.90 -9.19
C VAL A 37 7.28 -7.37 -9.56
N GLU A 38 6.24 -8.16 -9.29
CA GLU A 38 4.85 -7.77 -9.53
C GLU A 38 4.10 -7.41 -8.25
N GLU A 39 4.63 -7.80 -7.09
CA GLU A 39 3.98 -7.68 -5.80
C GLU A 39 5.00 -7.43 -4.69
N LEU A 40 4.55 -6.71 -3.66
CA LEU A 40 5.25 -6.52 -2.41
C LEU A 40 4.42 -7.14 -1.29
N VAL A 41 5.08 -7.78 -0.34
CA VAL A 41 4.41 -8.49 0.76
C VAL A 41 4.45 -7.62 2.02
N THR A 42 3.36 -7.57 2.78
CA THR A 42 3.35 -6.90 4.09
C THR A 42 4.50 -7.37 4.98
N GLY A 43 5.21 -6.43 5.58
CA GLY A 43 6.40 -6.65 6.42
C GLY A 43 7.70 -6.82 5.64
N GLN A 44 7.67 -6.91 4.31
CA GLN A 44 8.86 -7.02 3.47
C GLN A 44 9.73 -5.77 3.57
N ARG A 45 11.05 -5.95 3.68
CA ARG A 45 11.98 -4.83 3.81
C ARG A 45 12.41 -4.31 2.45
N LEU A 46 12.33 -2.99 2.29
CA LEU A 46 12.70 -2.27 1.08
C LEU A 46 13.66 -1.14 1.43
N GLU A 47 14.67 -0.95 0.60
CA GLU A 47 15.43 0.29 0.50
C GLU A 47 14.80 1.13 -0.60
N TYR A 48 14.57 2.42 -0.38
CA TYR A 48 13.91 3.27 -1.37
C TYR A 48 14.47 4.69 -1.38
N ASP A 49 14.34 5.31 -2.55
CA ASP A 49 14.42 6.76 -2.71
C ASP A 49 13.01 7.31 -2.76
N TYR A 50 12.79 8.47 -2.14
CA TYR A 50 11.52 9.16 -2.19
C TYR A 50 11.72 10.65 -2.38
N ALA A 51 10.68 11.31 -2.89
CA ALA A 51 10.56 12.74 -2.90
C ALA A 51 9.24 13.14 -2.26
N ASP A 52 9.20 14.34 -1.69
CA ASP A 52 7.94 14.94 -1.25
C ASP A 52 7.08 15.20 -2.47
N GLY A 53 6.05 14.38 -2.63
CA GLY A 53 5.04 14.55 -3.66
C GLY A 53 3.79 15.19 -3.08
N ARG A 54 2.86 15.54 -3.96
CA ARG A 54 1.46 15.68 -3.58
C ARG A 54 0.75 14.39 -4.05
N PRO A 55 -0.02 13.71 -3.19
CA PRO A 55 -0.47 14.13 -1.86
C PRO A 55 0.45 13.78 -0.66
N GLY A 56 1.67 13.31 -0.86
CA GLY A 56 2.60 12.97 0.23
C GLY A 56 3.89 12.36 -0.34
N PRO A 57 4.81 11.87 0.51
CA PRO A 57 6.04 11.23 0.07
C PRO A 57 5.78 10.11 -0.93
N GLN A 58 6.47 10.14 -2.07
CA GLN A 58 6.34 9.13 -3.13
C GLN A 58 7.69 8.49 -3.42
N ALA A 59 7.70 7.16 -3.47
CA ALA A 59 8.88 6.40 -3.86
C ALA A 59 9.21 6.69 -5.32
N LEU A 60 10.48 6.98 -5.60
CA LEU A 60 11.03 7.17 -6.94
C LEU A 60 11.72 5.91 -7.45
N ARG A 61 12.32 5.16 -6.52
CA ARG A 61 13.03 3.92 -6.78
C ARG A 61 12.92 3.03 -5.56
N ILE A 62 12.75 1.74 -5.76
CA ILE A 62 12.82 0.76 -4.68
C ILE A 62 13.82 -0.35 -4.99
N LYS A 63 14.36 -0.95 -3.94
CA LYS A 63 15.17 -2.15 -3.96
C LYS A 63 14.66 -3.08 -2.87
N VAL A 64 14.27 -4.28 -3.29
CA VAL A 64 13.79 -5.32 -2.39
C VAL A 64 14.99 -5.92 -1.65
N LEU A 65 14.98 -5.90 -0.32
CA LEU A 65 16.08 -6.38 0.52
C LEU A 65 15.88 -7.81 1.00
N ASP A 66 14.63 -8.23 1.19
CA ASP A 66 14.27 -9.60 1.55
C ASP A 66 12.97 -10.04 0.87
N GLU A 67 12.64 -11.32 1.01
CA GLU A 67 11.43 -11.92 0.44
C GLU A 67 10.17 -11.69 1.30
N GLY A 68 10.30 -10.92 2.40
CA GLY A 68 9.27 -10.71 3.40
C GLY A 68 9.07 -11.88 4.37
N PRO A 69 8.12 -11.75 5.32
CA PRO A 69 7.81 -12.80 6.28
C PRO A 69 7.39 -14.10 5.58
N ARG A 70 7.99 -15.23 5.99
CA ARG A 70 7.76 -16.57 5.42
C ARG A 70 6.28 -17.03 5.42
N SER A 71 5.41 -16.35 6.17
CA SER A 71 3.96 -16.56 6.23
C SER A 71 3.26 -16.42 4.87
N ALA A 72 3.80 -15.61 3.94
CA ALA A 72 3.21 -15.42 2.62
C ALA A 72 3.51 -16.56 1.62
N ARG A 73 4.54 -17.38 1.87
CA ARG A 73 4.91 -18.51 0.98
C ARG A 73 4.23 -19.82 1.30
N HIS A 74 3.54 -19.94 2.44
CA HIS A 74 2.84 -21.17 2.82
C HIS A 74 1.42 -21.26 2.23
N ARG A 75 1.26 -21.08 0.92
CA ARG A 75 0.06 -21.56 0.17
C ARG A 75 0.38 -22.06 -1.25
N ARG A 76 1.65 -22.26 -1.60
CA ARG A 76 2.03 -22.86 -2.90
C ARG A 76 2.92 -24.08 -2.69
N GLY A 77 2.40 -25.07 -1.96
CA GLY A 77 3.09 -26.35 -1.77
C GLY A 77 2.53 -27.13 -0.59
N GLY A 78 1.55 -28.00 -0.85
CA GLY A 78 0.98 -28.90 0.15
C GLY A 78 -0.28 -29.58 -0.38
N ALA A 79 -0.10 -30.71 -1.07
CA ALA A 79 -1.19 -31.63 -1.37
C ALA A 79 -1.70 -32.25 -0.06
N GLY A 80 -3.01 -32.20 0.18
CA GLY A 80 -3.66 -32.83 1.33
C GLY A 80 -5.15 -32.45 1.37
N GLY A 81 -6.02 -33.44 1.21
CA GLY A 81 -7.45 -33.28 0.95
C GLY A 81 -8.27 -32.65 2.07
N GLY A 82 -9.49 -32.24 1.72
CA GLY A 82 -10.50 -31.76 2.67
C GLY A 82 -11.54 -30.89 1.99
N ALA A 83 -12.63 -31.49 1.53
CA ALA A 83 -13.84 -30.76 1.16
C ALA A 83 -14.42 -30.12 2.43
N GLY A 84 -14.27 -28.81 2.56
CA GLY A 84 -14.83 -28.01 3.64
C GLY A 84 -15.01 -26.58 3.14
N ALA A 85 -16.26 -26.09 3.27
CA ALA A 85 -16.76 -24.80 2.82
C ALA A 85 -15.70 -23.71 2.57
N ARG A 86 -15.57 -23.27 1.32
CA ARG A 86 -14.86 -22.04 0.96
C ARG A 86 -15.62 -20.86 1.57
N ARG A 87 -15.40 -20.58 2.86
CA ARG A 87 -15.50 -19.20 3.34
C ARG A 87 -14.46 -18.43 2.56
N GLN A 88 -14.89 -17.44 1.77
CA GLN A 88 -13.96 -16.47 1.20
C GLN A 88 -13.20 -15.87 2.38
N ALA A 89 -11.97 -16.30 2.59
CA ALA A 89 -11.10 -15.68 3.57
C ALA A 89 -10.86 -14.25 3.06
N LYS A 90 -11.16 -13.24 3.88
CA LYS A 90 -10.88 -11.84 3.55
C LYS A 90 -9.44 -11.71 3.05
N LYS A 91 -9.24 -10.92 1.99
CA LYS A 91 -7.95 -10.79 1.30
C LYS A 91 -6.88 -10.22 2.23
N TYR A 92 -7.29 -9.34 3.16
CA TYR A 92 -6.41 -8.68 4.11
C TYR A 92 -6.81 -8.95 5.57
N SER A 93 -5.82 -8.93 6.48
CA SER A 93 -6.09 -9.05 7.92
C SER A 93 -6.70 -7.74 8.48
N PRO A 94 -7.38 -7.77 9.64
CA PRO A 94 -7.90 -6.56 10.27
C PRO A 94 -6.83 -5.49 10.53
N SER A 95 -5.60 -5.90 10.87
CA SER A 95 -4.46 -4.99 11.03
C SER A 95 -4.03 -4.34 9.71
N ASP A 96 -4.08 -5.08 8.60
CA ASP A 96 -3.75 -4.53 7.27
C ASP A 96 -4.81 -3.51 6.85
N LEU A 97 -6.09 -3.82 7.03
CA LEU A 97 -7.20 -2.91 6.72
C LEU A 97 -7.15 -1.63 7.56
N ASN A 98 -6.84 -1.76 8.86
CA ASN A 98 -6.63 -0.60 9.73
C ASN A 98 -5.45 0.26 9.27
N GLY A 99 -4.36 -0.36 8.79
CA GLY A 99 -3.24 0.34 8.18
C GLY A 99 -3.67 1.13 6.95
N MET A 100 -4.38 0.48 6.01
CA MET A 100 -4.90 1.15 4.80
C MET A 100 -5.79 2.36 5.12
N ILE A 101 -6.66 2.23 6.12
CA ILE A 101 -7.54 3.32 6.57
C ILE A 101 -6.70 4.46 7.17
N SER A 102 -5.71 4.13 7.99
CA SER A 102 -4.83 5.13 8.63
C SER A 102 -4.05 5.92 7.57
N ASP A 103 -3.45 5.23 6.61
CA ASP A 103 -2.71 5.87 5.51
C ASP A 103 -3.64 6.75 4.66
N MET A 104 -4.85 6.28 4.37
CA MET A 104 -5.86 7.06 3.65
C MET A 104 -6.25 8.34 4.40
N ILE A 105 -6.43 8.27 5.72
CA ILE A 105 -6.73 9.44 6.56
C ILE A 105 -5.58 10.44 6.48
N SER A 106 -4.33 9.99 6.66
CA SER A 106 -3.15 10.85 6.58
C SER A 106 -3.07 11.58 5.23
N MET A 107 -3.29 10.87 4.12
CA MET A 107 -3.31 11.49 2.79
C MET A 107 -4.46 12.50 2.61
N LEU A 108 -5.64 12.23 3.21
CA LEU A 108 -6.80 13.11 3.11
C LEU A 108 -6.53 14.42 3.84
N GLU A 109 -5.92 14.33 5.02
CA GLU A 109 -5.58 15.49 5.84
C GLU A 109 -4.47 16.33 5.20
N SER A 110 -3.37 15.69 4.79
CA SER A 110 -2.17 16.38 4.32
C SER A 110 -2.39 17.12 2.99
N THR A 111 -3.31 16.63 2.16
CA THR A 111 -3.50 17.17 0.81
C THR A 111 -4.90 17.65 0.54
N VAL A 112 -5.90 16.77 0.63
CA VAL A 112 -7.27 17.13 0.22
C VAL A 112 -7.83 18.20 1.14
N GLN A 113 -7.78 17.99 2.46
CA GLN A 113 -8.25 18.99 3.41
C GLN A 113 -7.42 20.26 3.39
N ARG A 114 -6.10 20.17 3.22
CA ARG A 114 -5.21 21.34 3.14
C ARG A 114 -5.63 22.28 2.01
N ASP A 115 -5.82 21.75 0.81
CA ASP A 115 -6.19 22.56 -0.35
C ASP A 115 -7.62 23.10 -0.23
N LEU A 116 -8.57 22.27 0.25
CA LEU A 116 -9.95 22.69 0.48
C LEU A 116 -10.05 23.80 1.54
N ARG A 117 -9.29 23.71 2.64
CA ARG A 117 -9.20 24.78 3.65
C ARG A 117 -8.60 26.06 3.08
N ALA A 118 -7.73 25.95 2.09
CA ALA A 118 -7.21 27.09 1.34
C ALA A 118 -8.18 27.62 0.25
N GLY A 119 -9.41 27.12 0.19
CA GLY A 119 -10.45 27.54 -0.76
C GLY A 119 -10.22 27.04 -2.19
N ARG A 120 -9.40 26.01 -2.38
CA ARG A 120 -9.09 25.45 -3.71
C ARG A 120 -9.34 23.95 -3.75
N TYR A 121 -9.64 23.41 -4.92
CA TYR A 121 -9.69 21.97 -5.11
C TYR A 121 -8.28 21.40 -5.30
N PRO A 122 -8.02 20.14 -4.89
CA PRO A 122 -6.78 19.45 -5.19
C PRO A 122 -6.55 19.31 -6.69
N GLU A 123 -5.29 19.20 -7.10
CA GLU A 123 -4.94 18.94 -8.50
C GLU A 123 -5.54 17.62 -8.99
N ARG A 124 -5.83 17.52 -10.30
CA ARG A 124 -6.47 16.34 -10.89
C ARG A 124 -5.71 15.04 -10.60
N LYS A 125 -4.37 15.09 -10.62
CA LYS A 125 -3.52 13.92 -10.37
C LYS A 125 -3.68 13.44 -8.92
N ASP A 126 -3.61 14.36 -7.96
CA ASP A 126 -3.73 14.07 -6.53
C ASP A 126 -5.13 13.57 -6.17
N GLY A 127 -6.16 14.22 -6.74
CA GLY A 127 -7.54 13.80 -6.58
C GLY A 127 -7.81 12.41 -7.16
N HIS A 128 -7.21 12.08 -8.30
CA HIS A 128 -7.34 10.74 -8.90
C HIS A 128 -6.68 9.67 -8.02
N GLN A 129 -5.44 9.91 -7.58
CA GLN A 129 -4.71 9.03 -6.69
C GLN A 129 -5.49 8.80 -5.39
N MET A 130 -6.04 9.86 -4.78
CA MET A 130 -6.87 9.74 -3.58
C MET A 130 -8.15 8.92 -3.84
N ALA A 131 -8.83 9.16 -4.97
CA ALA A 131 -10.03 8.41 -5.31
C ALA A 131 -9.75 6.91 -5.51
N GLU A 132 -8.58 6.54 -6.03
CA GLU A 132 -8.16 5.14 -6.13
C GLU A 132 -7.97 4.49 -4.75
N VAL A 133 -7.34 5.20 -3.81
CA VAL A 133 -7.16 4.74 -2.42
C VAL A 133 -8.51 4.57 -1.71
N LEU A 134 -9.40 5.58 -1.80
CA LEU A 134 -10.73 5.54 -1.19
C LEU A 134 -11.57 4.35 -1.72
N ARG A 135 -11.56 4.14 -3.04
CA ARG A 135 -12.23 2.98 -3.65
C ARG A 135 -11.55 1.67 -3.25
N ALA A 136 -10.30 1.69 -2.82
CA ALA A 136 -9.63 0.51 -2.30
C ALA A 136 -10.13 0.09 -0.95
N VAL A 137 -10.11 1.03 -0.02
CA VAL A 137 -10.62 0.84 1.33
C VAL A 137 -12.10 0.46 1.32
N ALA A 138 -12.93 1.15 0.52
CA ALA A 138 -14.36 0.88 0.44
C ALA A 138 -14.67 -0.56 -0.02
N ARG A 139 -14.03 -1.04 -1.09
CA ARG A 139 -14.24 -2.42 -1.57
C ARG A 139 -13.83 -3.49 -0.56
N GLU A 140 -12.82 -3.22 0.26
CA GLU A 140 -12.39 -4.19 1.29
C GLU A 140 -13.35 -4.21 2.48
N LEU A 141 -13.89 -3.06 2.86
CA LEU A 141 -14.92 -2.98 3.91
C LEU A 141 -16.22 -3.70 3.52
N ASP A 142 -16.57 -3.69 2.24
CA ASP A 142 -17.76 -4.37 1.69
C ASP A 142 -17.57 -5.90 1.50
N SER A 143 -16.33 -6.41 1.60
CA SER A 143 -16.01 -7.84 1.44
C SER A 143 -16.26 -8.67 2.70
#